data_AF-G5IXK9-F1
#
_entry.id   AF-G5IXK9-F1
#
_cell.length_a   1.000
_cell.length_b   1.000
_cell.length_c   1.000
_cell.angle_alpha   90.00
_cell.angle_beta   90.00
_cell.angle_gamma   90.00
#
_symmetry.space_group_name_H-M   'P 1'
#
loop_
_entity.id
_entity.type
_entity.pdbx_description
1 polymer ?
#
loop_
_entity_poly.entity_id
_entity_poly.type
_entity_poly.pdbx_seq_one_letter_code
_entity_poly.pdbx_strand_id
1 'polypeptide(L)'
;MSNKQLLTTNKYLKNDDDVMAFSPDSLVKVSKVKDAITSFMKSRFLKVLTDHFHHIGIRGEFINSFDVFKYGQNCEILQVGSNGWKKGKIRLKVSLEFIPDEPEINEIESPLDDIRQSMN
;
A
#
# COMPACT_ATOMS: atom_id res chain seq x y z
N MET A 1 -8.61 14.83 10.40
CA MET A 1 -7.83 14.59 9.15
C MET A 1 -6.36 14.65 9.53
N SER A 2 -5.47 13.67 9.40
CA SER A 2 -5.23 12.69 8.34
C SER A 2 -4.42 11.53 8.97
N ASN A 3 -5.00 10.32 9.06
CA ASN A 3 -4.21 9.13 9.34
C ASN A 3 -3.44 8.78 8.06
N LYS A 4 -2.26 9.37 7.89
CA LYS A 4 -1.33 8.98 6.81
C LYS A 4 -0.70 7.65 7.20
N GLN A 5 -1.46 6.58 6.99
CA GLN A 5 -1.01 5.22 7.23
C GLN A 5 0.10 4.88 6.22
N LEU A 6 1.18 4.26 6.71
CA LEU A 6 2.32 3.81 5.90
C LEU A 6 1.87 2.79 4.83
N LEU A 7 0.87 1.99 5.19
CA LEU A 7 0.32 0.91 4.40
C LEU A 7 -1.11 1.27 3.98
N THR A 8 -1.36 1.25 2.68
CA THR A 8 -2.72 1.35 2.13
C THR A 8 -3.27 -0.06 1.91
N THR A 9 -4.56 -0.28 2.17
CA THR A 9 -5.19 -1.59 2.01
C THR A 9 -6.49 -1.51 1.23
N ASN A 10 -6.85 -2.61 0.56
CA ASN A 10 -8.14 -2.73 -0.12
C ASN A 10 -9.25 -3.24 0.82
N LYS A 11 -10.47 -3.39 0.30
CA LYS A 11 -11.66 -3.63 1.13
C LYS A 11 -11.65 -4.94 1.90
N TYR A 12 -11.02 -5.99 1.38
CA TYR A 12 -10.92 -7.29 2.06
C TYR A 12 -10.06 -7.23 3.32
N LEU A 13 -9.20 -6.23 3.42
CA LEU A 13 -8.24 -6.10 4.51
C LEU A 13 -8.65 -4.99 5.48
N LYS A 14 -9.94 -4.63 5.55
CA LYS A 14 -10.41 -3.57 6.46
C LYS A 14 -10.51 -4.04 7.90
N ASN A 15 -10.99 -5.25 8.15
CA ASN A 15 -11.12 -5.78 9.50
C ASN A 15 -9.81 -6.42 9.96
N ASP A 16 -9.36 -6.02 11.14
CA ASP A 16 -8.06 -6.41 11.70
C ASP A 16 -8.07 -7.78 12.37
N ASP A 17 -9.26 -8.28 12.72
CA ASP A 17 -9.48 -9.59 13.31
C ASP A 17 -9.73 -10.70 12.29
N ASP A 18 -9.93 -10.35 11.01
CA ASP A 18 -10.00 -11.32 9.93
C ASP A 18 -8.73 -12.16 9.86
N VAL A 19 -8.83 -13.37 9.32
CA VAL A 19 -7.75 -14.36 9.30
C VAL A 19 -7.38 -14.70 7.86
N MET A 20 -6.08 -14.62 7.56
CA MET A 20 -5.48 -15.10 6.32
C MET A 20 -4.97 -16.52 6.53
N ALA A 21 -5.28 -17.42 5.59
CA ALA A 21 -4.69 -18.75 5.53
C ALA A 21 -3.64 -18.78 4.42
N PHE A 22 -2.38 -19.08 4.76
CA PHE A 22 -1.30 -19.30 3.78
C PHE A 22 -1.08 -20.80 3.48
N SER A 23 -1.52 -21.65 4.41
CA SER A 23 -1.55 -23.10 4.33
C SER A 23 -2.52 -23.63 5.41
N PRO A 24 -2.87 -24.94 5.43
CA PRO A 24 -3.82 -25.48 6.40
C PRO A 24 -3.49 -25.17 7.87
N ASP A 25 -2.21 -25.19 8.23
CA ASP A 25 -1.74 -24.92 9.60
C ASP A 25 -1.21 -23.48 9.80
N SER A 26 -1.38 -22.61 8.80
CA SER A 26 -0.86 -21.23 8.83
C SER A 26 -1.99 -20.23 8.73
N LEU A 27 -2.60 -19.97 9.89
CA LEU A 27 -3.66 -18.97 10.08
C LEU A 27 -3.09 -17.74 10.79
N VAL A 28 -3.19 -16.57 10.15
CA VAL A 28 -2.61 -15.32 10.67
C VAL A 28 -3.64 -14.21 10.60
N LYS A 29 -3.86 -13.49 11.70
CA LYS A 29 -4.72 -12.30 11.71
C LYS A 29 -4.21 -11.23 10.75
N VAL A 30 -5.13 -10.54 10.09
CA VAL A 30 -4.85 -9.41 9.18
C VAL A 30 -4.02 -8.33 9.89
N SER A 31 -4.38 -7.96 11.13
CA SER A 31 -3.60 -7.02 11.96
C SER A 31 -2.14 -7.42 12.08
N LYS A 32 -1.86 -8.69 12.41
CA LYS A 32 -0.50 -9.19 12.58
C LYS A 32 0.33 -9.09 11.30
N VAL A 33 -0.29 -9.31 10.14
CA VAL A 33 0.36 -9.12 8.83
C VAL A 33 0.66 -7.63 8.58
N LYS A 34 -0.34 -6.76 8.78
CA LYS A 34 -0.17 -5.29 8.63
C LYS A 34 0.93 -4.74 9.55
N ASP A 35 0.98 -5.19 10.80
CA ASP A 35 1.97 -4.78 11.78
C ASP A 35 3.38 -5.26 11.41
N ALA A 36 3.51 -6.52 10.99
CA ALA A 36 4.78 -7.08 10.54
C ALA A 36 5.34 -6.30 9.35
N ILE A 37 4.52 -6.02 8.34
CA ILE A 37 4.90 -5.22 7.17
C ILE A 37 5.26 -3.80 7.61
N THR A 38 4.41 -3.15 8.41
CA THR A 38 4.63 -1.78 8.86
C THR A 38 5.94 -1.64 9.65
N SER A 39 6.23 -2.60 10.53
CA SER A 39 7.46 -2.66 11.33
C SER A 39 8.69 -2.89 10.46
N PHE A 40 8.63 -3.82 9.50
CA PHE A 40 9.71 -4.08 8.56
C PHE A 40 10.03 -2.83 7.71
N MET A 41 9.00 -2.15 7.20
CA MET A 41 9.15 -0.95 6.39
C MET A 41 9.78 0.20 7.17
N LYS A 42 9.41 0.37 8.45
CA LYS A 42 9.98 1.39 9.34
C LYS A 42 11.44 1.15 9.70
N SER A 43 11.83 -0.09 9.94
CA SER A 43 13.10 -0.41 10.63
C SER A 43 14.19 -0.98 9.73
N ARG A 44 13.83 -1.72 8.67
CA ARG A 44 14.79 -2.51 7.88
C ARG A 44 14.78 -2.13 6.40
N PHE A 45 13.60 -1.95 5.82
CA PHE A 45 13.47 -1.75 4.38
C PHE A 45 14.27 -0.55 3.87
N LEU A 46 14.16 0.61 4.54
CA LEU A 46 14.85 1.83 4.12
C LEU A 46 16.36 1.63 4.09
N LYS A 47 16.93 0.98 5.11
CA LYS A 47 18.36 0.67 5.15
C LYS A 47 18.77 -0.24 3.99
N VAL A 48 18.05 -1.34 3.78
CA VAL A 48 18.34 -2.31 2.70
C VAL A 48 18.25 -1.64 1.33
N LEU A 49 17.23 -0.81 1.12
CA LEU A 49 17.03 -0.10 -0.14
C LEU A 49 18.11 0.96 -0.37
N THR A 50 18.50 1.72 0.65
CA THR A 50 19.64 2.64 0.59
C THR A 50 20.94 1.91 0.24
N ASP A 51 21.23 0.80 0.94
CA ASP A 51 22.46 0.02 0.73
C ASP A 51 22.51 -0.51 -0.73
N HIS A 52 21.38 -1.00 -1.24
CA HIS A 52 21.26 -1.43 -2.63
C HIS A 52 21.47 -0.28 -3.63
N PHE A 53 20.87 0.88 -3.37
CA PHE A 53 21.02 2.06 -4.21
C PHE A 53 22.49 2.49 -4.31
N HIS A 54 23.19 2.55 -3.19
CA HIS A 54 24.62 2.83 -3.17
C HIS A 54 25.43 1.82 -3.99
N HIS A 55 25.08 0.54 -3.91
CA HIS A 55 25.75 -0.51 -4.66
C HIS A 55 25.60 -0.35 -6.19
N ILE A 56 24.42 0.05 -6.66
CA ILE A 56 24.15 0.28 -8.09
C ILE A 56 24.51 1.70 -8.57
N GLY A 57 25.16 2.50 -7.73
CA GLY A 57 25.63 3.83 -8.07
C GLY A 57 24.62 4.97 -7.92
N ILE A 58 23.42 4.70 -7.37
CA ILE A 58 22.46 5.73 -6.99
C ILE A 58 22.93 6.34 -5.66
N ARG A 59 23.54 7.52 -5.74
CA ARG A 59 24.07 8.25 -4.59
C ARG A 59 23.12 9.37 -4.19
N GLY A 60 22.75 9.43 -2.93
CA GLY A 60 21.94 10.51 -2.35
C GLY A 60 21.26 10.10 -1.05
N GLU A 61 20.98 11.07 -0.18
CA GLU A 61 20.31 10.86 1.12
C GLU A 61 18.82 10.45 1.01
N PHE A 62 18.39 10.08 -0.20
CA PHE A 62 17.01 9.93 -0.64
C PHE A 62 16.12 9.02 0.24
N ILE A 63 16.68 7.98 0.87
CA ILE A 63 15.91 6.88 1.52
C ILE A 63 16.18 6.76 3.02
N ASN A 64 17.09 7.54 3.58
CA ASN A 64 17.49 7.36 4.97
C ASN A 64 16.47 7.91 6.00
N SER A 65 15.33 8.44 5.56
CA SER A 65 14.31 9.00 6.44
C SER A 65 12.96 8.30 6.29
N PHE A 66 12.31 8.03 7.43
CA PHE A 66 10.91 7.60 7.46
C PHE A 66 9.97 8.63 6.81
N ASP A 67 10.43 9.88 6.68
CA ASP A 67 9.70 10.97 6.05
C ASP A 67 9.39 10.70 4.58
N VAL A 68 10.18 9.87 3.87
CA VAL A 68 9.92 9.51 2.47
C VAL A 68 8.56 8.85 2.27
N PHE A 69 8.02 8.16 3.28
CA PHE A 69 6.69 7.55 3.22
C PHE A 69 5.57 8.53 3.59
N LYS A 70 5.83 9.46 4.54
CA LYS A 70 4.79 10.32 5.13
C LYS A 70 4.69 11.69 4.48
N TYR A 71 5.82 12.36 4.29
CA TYR A 71 5.92 13.74 3.83
C TYR A 71 6.60 13.88 2.46
N GLY A 72 7.31 12.84 2.04
CA GLY A 72 8.17 12.84 0.87
C GLY A 72 9.49 13.57 1.10
N GLN A 73 10.46 13.26 0.25
CA GLN A 73 11.80 13.85 0.25
C GLN A 73 11.88 14.92 -0.85
N ASN A 74 12.55 16.05 -0.59
CA ASN A 74 12.75 17.09 -1.60
C ASN A 74 13.64 16.57 -2.74
N CYS A 75 13.27 16.89 -3.98
CA CYS A 75 14.07 16.59 -5.17
C CYS A 75 13.73 17.55 -6.32
N GLU A 76 14.49 17.46 -7.40
CA GLU A 76 14.20 18.14 -8.67
C GLU A 76 14.13 17.10 -9.79
N ILE A 77 13.27 17.33 -10.77
CA ILE A 77 13.17 16.48 -11.96
C ILE A 77 13.34 17.34 -13.21
N LEU A 78 14.18 16.88 -14.13
CA LEU A 78 14.26 17.40 -15.49
C LEU A 78 13.58 16.40 -16.42
N GLN A 79 12.47 16.81 -17.02
CA GLN A 79 11.72 15.95 -17.94
C GLN A 79 12.21 16.19 -19.37
N VAL A 80 12.28 15.13 -20.18
CA VAL A 80 12.60 15.28 -21.61
C VAL A 80 11.56 16.19 -22.27
N GLY A 81 12.02 17.19 -23.02
CA GLY A 81 11.17 18.20 -23.66
C GLY A 81 10.65 19.29 -22.73
N SER A 82 11.05 19.30 -21.45
CA SER A 82 10.72 20.41 -20.54
C SER A 82 11.70 21.58 -20.66
N ASN A 83 11.23 22.78 -20.30
CA ASN A 83 12.05 24.00 -20.34
C ASN A 83 13.00 24.16 -19.13
N GLY A 84 13.19 23.12 -18.31
CA GLY A 84 14.11 23.17 -17.17
C GLY A 84 13.75 22.23 -16.01
N TRP A 85 14.53 22.34 -14.94
CA TRP A 85 14.32 21.58 -13.71
C TRP A 85 13.07 22.01 -12.95
N LYS A 86 12.31 21.03 -12.48
CA LYS A 86 11.12 21.24 -11.64
C LYS A 86 11.38 20.77 -10.22
N LYS A 87 11.35 21.69 -9.27
CA LYS A 87 11.37 21.41 -7.82
C LYS A 87 10.11 20.69 -7.38
N GLY A 88 10.27 19.70 -6.52
CA GLY A 88 9.16 18.93 -5.97
C GLY A 88 9.57 18.01 -4.84
N LYS A 89 8.70 17.04 -4.57
CA LYS A 89 8.96 15.97 -3.62
C LYS A 89 8.64 14.62 -4.24
N ILE A 90 9.47 13.66 -3.91
CA ILE A 90 9.23 12.23 -4.16
C ILE A 90 8.69 11.58 -2.89
N ARG A 91 7.71 10.69 -3.03
CA ARG A 91 7.11 9.96 -1.90
C ARG A 91 6.89 8.52 -2.27
N LEU A 92 7.31 7.61 -1.39
CA LEU A 92 7.06 6.19 -1.54
C LEU A 92 5.73 5.82 -0.89
N LYS A 93 4.92 5.01 -1.57
CA LYS A 93 3.65 4.47 -1.05
C LYS A 93 3.71 2.96 -1.10
N VAL A 94 3.17 2.32 -0.07
CA VAL A 94 3.08 0.87 0.04
C VAL A 94 1.61 0.49 0.07
N SER A 95 1.19 -0.45 -0.78
CA SER A 95 -0.13 -1.07 -0.71
C SER A 95 -0.01 -2.56 -0.40
N LEU A 96 -0.95 -3.07 0.38
CA LEU A 96 -1.20 -4.49 0.58
C LEU A 96 -2.62 -4.77 0.10
N GLU A 97 -2.76 -5.71 -0.83
CA GLU A 97 -4.01 -5.99 -1.50
C GLU A 97 -4.25 -7.51 -1.48
N PHE A 98 -5.46 -7.90 -1.07
CA PHE A 98 -5.95 -9.26 -1.30
C PHE A 98 -6.66 -9.31 -2.64
N ILE A 99 -6.31 -10.30 -3.46
CA ILE A 99 -6.87 -10.49 -4.81
C ILE A 99 -7.61 -11.83 -4.78
N PRO A 100 -8.95 -11.86 -4.78
CA PRO A 100 -9.69 -13.11 -4.87
C PRO A 100 -9.51 -13.74 -6.26
N ASP A 101 -9.58 -15.08 -6.32
CA ASP A 101 -9.50 -15.83 -7.59
C ASP A 101 -10.74 -15.58 -8.47
N GLU A 102 -11.90 -15.46 -7.84
CA GLU A 102 -13.13 -15.13 -8.54
C GLU A 102 -13.34 -13.61 -8.52
N PRO A 103 -13.63 -12.99 -9.68
CA PRO A 103 -13.97 -11.59 -9.72
C PRO A 103 -15.24 -11.36 -8.93
N GLU A 104 -15.33 -10.22 -8.26
CA GLU A 104 -16.54 -9.86 -7.55
C GLU A 104 -17.70 -9.78 -8.53
N ILE A 105 -18.64 -10.70 -8.36
CA ILE A 105 -19.97 -10.53 -8.89
C ILE A 105 -20.50 -9.31 -8.12
N ASN A 106 -20.42 -8.12 -8.71
CA ASN A 106 -21.28 -7.03 -8.28
C ASN A 106 -22.66 -7.65 -8.26
N GLU A 107 -23.32 -7.70 -7.11
CA GLU A 107 -24.74 -7.95 -7.02
C GLU A 107 -25.39 -6.86 -7.88
N ILE A 108 -25.50 -7.12 -9.18
CA ILE A 108 -26.49 -6.51 -10.05
C ILE A 108 -27.77 -6.83 -9.29
N GLU A 109 -28.44 -5.78 -8.81
CA GLU A 109 -29.74 -5.83 -8.14
C GLU A 109 -30.47 -7.09 -8.55
N SER A 110 -30.55 -8.04 -7.61
CA SER A 110 -31.12 -9.34 -7.92
C SER A 110 -32.50 -9.06 -8.50
N PRO A 111 -32.87 -9.58 -9.69
CA PRO A 111 -34.20 -9.35 -10.26
C PRO A 111 -35.34 -9.85 -9.34
N LEU A 112 -35.01 -10.53 -8.24
CA LEU A 112 -35.92 -10.94 -7.18
C LEU A 112 -36.15 -9.87 -6.10
N ASP A 113 -35.31 -8.85 -6.00
CA ASP A 113 -35.48 -7.74 -5.05
C ASP A 113 -36.67 -6.85 -5.44
N ASP A 114 -36.92 -6.67 -6.74
CA ASP A 114 -38.13 -6.03 -7.26
C ASP A 114 -39.41 -6.80 -6.87
N ILE A 115 -39.34 -8.13 -6.83
CA ILE A 115 -40.49 -8.98 -6.45
C ILE A 115 -40.79 -8.84 -4.96
N ARG A 116 -39.76 -8.81 -4.11
CA ARG A 116 -39.94 -8.63 -2.66
C ARG A 116 -40.58 -7.29 -2.30
N GLN A 117 -40.25 -6.23 -3.05
CA GLN A 117 -40.87 -4.91 -2.86
C GLN A 117 -42.34 -4.88 -3.29
N SER A 118 -42.74 -5.71 -4.26
CA SER A 118 -44.13 -5.78 -4.75
C SER A 118 -45.10 -6.58 -3.85
N MET A 119 -44.58 -7.34 -2.88
CA MET A 119 -45.36 -8.23 -2.00
C MET A 119 -45.71 -7.63 -0.63
N ASN A 120 -45.34 -6.36 -0.36
CA ASN A 120 -45.66 -5.63 0.87
C ASN A 120 -46.66 -4.49 0.61
#